data_AF-A0A847XAA8-F1
#
_entry.id   AF-A0A847XAA8-F1
#
_cell.length_a   1.000
_cell.length_b   1.000
_cell.length_c   1.000
_cell.angle_alpha   90.00
_cell.angle_beta   90.00
_cell.angle_gamma   90.00
#
_symmetry.space_group_name_H-M   'P 1'
#
loop_
_entity.id
_entity.type
_entity.pdbx_description
1 polymer ?
#
loop_
_entity_poly.entity_id
_entity_poly.type
_entity_poly.pdbx_seq_one_letter_code
_entity_poly.pdbx_strand_id
1 'polypeptide(L)' 'DPIFIPKNYQKSFGELDESIKNQISHRFKALKQMMEYLNETKI' A
#
# COMPACT_ATOMS: atom_id res chain seq x y z
N ASP A 1 -3.19 -5.16 -11.57
CA ASP A 1 -1.73 -5.02 -11.42
C ASP A 1 -0.99 -4.63 -12.70
N PRO A 2 -1.01 -5.42 -13.79
CA PRO A 2 -0.15 -5.17 -14.96
C PRO A 2 -0.51 -3.92 -15.79
N ILE A 3 -1.70 -3.34 -15.59
CA ILE A 3 -2.17 -2.15 -16.33
C ILE A 3 -2.18 -0.87 -15.50
N PHE A 4 -1.91 -0.95 -14.20
CA PHE A 4 -1.94 0.20 -13.30
C PHE A 4 -0.52 0.66 -13.02
N ILE A 5 -0.15 1.85 -13.51
CA ILE A 5 1.14 2.47 -13.19
C ILE A 5 0.92 3.48 -12.07
N PRO A 6 1.43 3.24 -10.84
CA PRO A 6 1.28 4.18 -9.76
C PRO A 6 2.03 5.49 -10.06
N LYS A 7 1.51 6.61 -9.53
CA LYS A 7 2.12 7.94 -9.72
C LYS A 7 3.59 7.92 -9.31
N ASN A 8 4.45 8.49 -10.16
CA ASN A 8 5.92 8.54 -10.01
C ASN A 8 6.65 7.20 -10.19
N TYR A 9 5.98 6.17 -10.73
CA TYR A 9 6.61 4.93 -11.17
C TYR A 9 6.54 4.80 -12.68
N GLN A 10 7.49 4.06 -13.26
CA GLN A 10 7.50 3.73 -14.69
C GLN A 10 7.06 2.28 -14.96
N LYS A 11 6.96 1.47 -13.89
CA LYS A 11 6.53 0.07 -13.94
C LYS A 11 5.07 -0.04 -13.50
N SER A 12 4.35 -0.99 -14.08
CA SER A 12 3.03 -1.36 -13.59
C SER A 12 3.11 -1.96 -12.21
N PHE A 13 2.01 -1.93 -11.48
CA PHE A 13 1.89 -2.48 -10.15
C PHE A 13 2.09 -4.01 -10.11
N GLY A 14 1.98 -4.68 -11.26
CA GLY A 14 2.32 -6.10 -11.42
C GLY A 14 3.81 -6.38 -11.61
N GLU A 15 4.58 -5.38 -11.99
CA GLU A 15 6.03 -5.45 -12.20
C GLU A 15 6.83 -4.90 -11.01
N LEU A 16 6.15 -4.36 -9.99
CA LEU A 16 6.77 -3.88 -8.76
C LEU A 16 6.95 -5.03 -7.76
N ASP A 17 8.09 -5.02 -7.07
CA ASP A 17 8.36 -5.98 -6.00
C ASP A 17 7.37 -5.83 -4.85
N GLU A 18 7.13 -6.94 -4.13
CA GLU A 18 6.21 -6.96 -2.98
C GLU A 18 6.59 -5.95 -1.90
N SER A 19 7.88 -5.71 -1.68
CA SER A 19 8.39 -4.74 -0.72
C SER A 19 7.92 -3.30 -1.04
N ILE A 20 7.86 -2.95 -2.33
CA ILE A 20 7.37 -1.65 -2.81
C ILE A 20 5.84 -1.62 -2.69
N LYS A 21 5.14 -2.68 -3.11
CA LYS A 21 3.68 -2.78 -3.04
C LYS A 21 3.19 -2.66 -1.59
N ASN A 22 3.92 -3.23 -0.64
CA ASN A 22 3.63 -3.14 0.79
C ASN A 22 3.86 -1.74 1.39
N GLN A 23 4.34 -0.76 0.62
CA GLN A 23 4.44 0.63 1.07
C GLN A 23 3.41 1.53 0.37
N ILE A 24 3.05 1.23 -0.88
CA ILE A 24 2.22 2.14 -1.71
C ILE A 24 0.80 1.63 -1.98
N SER A 25 0.52 0.34 -1.76
CA SER A 25 -0.78 -0.25 -2.09
C SER A 25 -1.92 0.38 -1.31
N HIS A 26 -3.09 0.47 -1.96
CA HIS A 26 -4.33 0.89 -1.28
C HIS A 26 -4.63 0.03 -0.06
N ARG A 27 -4.38 -1.28 -0.17
CA ARG A 27 -4.50 -2.24 0.93
C ARG A 27 -3.61 -1.87 2.12
N PHE A 28 -2.32 -1.62 1.89
CA PHE A 28 -1.40 -1.23 2.95
C PHE A 28 -1.85 0.07 3.63
N LYS A 29 -2.24 1.09 2.86
CA LYS A 29 -2.71 2.37 3.42
C LYS A 29 -3.97 2.21 4.28
N ALA A 30 -4.91 1.36 3.86
CA ALA A 30 -6.12 1.09 4.64
C ALA A 30 -5.81 0.32 5.92
N LEU A 31 -4.97 -0.73 5.84
CA LEU A 31 -4.54 -1.49 7.00
C LEU A 31 -3.74 -0.64 7.98
N LYS A 32 -2.86 0.24 7.49
CA LYS A 32 -2.11 1.18 8.31
C LYS A 32 -3.05 2.10 9.10
N GLN A 33 -4.03 2.71 8.46
CA GLN A 33 -5.03 3.54 9.13
C GLN A 33 -5.84 2.75 10.16
N MET A 34 -6.22 1.50 9.84
CA MET A 34 -6.89 0.62 10.80
C MET A 34 -6.00 0.32 12.01
N MET A 35 -4.73 0.02 11.80
CA MET A 35 -3.78 -0.22 12.89
C MET A 35 -3.55 1.02 13.74
N GLU A 36 -3.41 2.20 13.13
CA GLU A 36 -3.32 3.48 13.83
C GLU A 36 -4.54 3.70 14.73
N TYR A 37 -5.75 3.53 14.18
CA TYR A 37 -6.98 3.64 14.94
C TYR A 37 -7.04 2.68 16.14
N LEU A 38 -6.70 1.39 15.93
CA LEU A 38 -6.71 0.39 17.00
C LEU A 38 -5.64 0.66 18.08
N ASN A 39 -4.47 1.16 17.68
CA ASN A 39 -3.39 1.50 18.62
C ASN A 39 -3.68 2.78 19.41
N GLU A 40 -4.31 3.77 18.79
CA GLU A 40 -4.77 4.99 19.47
C GLU A 40 -5.91 4.70 20.43
N THR A 41 -6.82 3.80 20.04
CA THR A 41 -7.93 3.34 20.87
C THR A 41 -7.46 2.26 21.85
N LYS A 42 -6.32 2.44 22.55
CA LYS A 42 -5.84 1.50 23.59
C LYS A 42 -7.02 0.98 24.41
N ILE A 43 -7.43 -0.25 24.13
CA ILE A 43 -8.31 -1.06 24.96
C ILE A 43 -7.47 -1.61 26.11
#